data_AF-A0A357MR01-F1
#
_entry.id   AF-A0A357MR01-F1
#
_cell.length_a   1.000
_cell.length_b   1.000
_cell.length_c   1.000
_cell.angle_alpha   90.00
_cell.angle_beta   90.00
_cell.angle_gamma   90.00
#
_symmetry.space_group_name_H-M   'P 1'
#
loop_
_entity.id
_entity.type
_entity.pdbx_description
1 polymer ?
#
loop_
_entity_poly.entity_id
_entity_poly.type
_entity_poly.pdbx_seq_one_letter_code
_entity_poly.pdbx_strand_id
1 'polypeptide(L)'
;VDGKGDNSVFAKIFSLVRSMGREDDLLLINFMTGARDIIGPQEKRLSNTMNPFANGSSSMLSQLVISLMDASSDKSSGDMWKGRAMAFVEAIMKVLVVMRDAGHILLDANTIRNYFQLERLEAMVMDKIFIRDKQDAISLEGVPTVVLEPITNYLFNLPGY
;
A
#
# COMPACT_ATOMS: atom_id res chain seq x y z
N VAL A 1 -15.20 6.52 -13.04
CA VAL A 1 -14.30 7.49 -12.37
C VAL A 1 -14.61 8.84 -12.96
N ASP A 2 -15.00 9.83 -12.15
CA ASP A 2 -15.16 11.22 -12.59
C ASP A 2 -13.88 12.00 -12.25
N GLY A 3 -13.28 12.62 -13.26
CA GLY A 3 -12.09 13.47 -13.12
C GLY A 3 -12.38 14.95 -13.39
N LYS A 4 -13.62 15.32 -13.72
CA LYS A 4 -14.01 16.71 -14.03
C LYS A 4 -14.46 17.49 -12.79
N GLY A 5 -14.69 16.79 -11.67
CA GLY A 5 -15.06 17.40 -10.40
C GLY A 5 -16.50 17.93 -10.39
N ASP A 6 -17.42 17.23 -11.04
CA ASP A 6 -18.82 17.63 -11.09
C ASP A 6 -19.62 16.97 -9.95
N ASN A 7 -19.91 17.75 -8.91
CA ASN A 7 -20.70 17.29 -7.75
C ASN A 7 -22.13 16.86 -8.13
N SER A 8 -22.66 17.28 -9.27
CA SER A 8 -24.00 16.89 -9.72
C SER A 8 -24.06 15.44 -10.24
N VAL A 9 -22.91 14.86 -10.61
CA VAL A 9 -22.82 13.50 -11.14
C VAL A 9 -23.31 12.47 -10.12
N PHE A 10 -22.94 12.64 -8.84
CA PHE A 10 -23.41 11.76 -7.78
C PHE A 10 -24.94 11.76 -7.68
N ALA A 11 -25.57 12.94 -7.66
CA ALA A 11 -27.03 13.05 -7.56
C ALA A 11 -27.75 12.39 -8.75
N LYS A 12 -27.22 12.56 -9.97
CA LYS A 12 -27.75 11.92 -11.19
C LYS A 12 -27.63 10.40 -11.12
N ILE A 13 -26.46 9.87 -10.77
CA ILE A 13 -26.24 8.42 -10.64
C ILE A 13 -27.13 7.85 -9.53
N PHE A 14 -27.21 8.53 -8.38
CA PHE A 14 -28.06 8.11 -7.26
C PHE A 14 -29.53 8.03 -7.67
N SER A 15 -30.04 9.04 -8.41
CA SER A 15 -31.42 9.01 -8.92
C SER A 15 -31.69 7.83 -9.86
N LEU A 16 -30.73 7.46 -10.70
CA LEU A 16 -30.83 6.32 -11.60
C LEU A 16 -30.83 5.00 -10.84
N VAL A 17 -29.90 4.82 -9.91
CA VAL A 17 -29.81 3.60 -9.10
C VAL A 17 -31.05 3.44 -8.21
N ARG A 18 -31.57 4.54 -7.66
CA ARG A 18 -32.83 4.55 -6.91
C ARG A 18 -34.04 4.24 -7.79
N SER A 19 -34.08 4.69 -9.04
CA SER A 19 -35.15 4.32 -9.99
C SER A 19 -35.17 2.82 -10.32
N MET A 20 -34.02 2.15 -10.19
CA MET A 20 -33.86 0.71 -10.38
C MET A 20 -34.01 -0.09 -9.08
N GLY A 21 -34.23 0.57 -7.93
CA GLY A 21 -34.35 -0.07 -6.61
C GLY A 21 -33.07 -0.76 -6.12
N ARG A 22 -31.90 -0.30 -6.57
CA ARG A 22 -30.59 -0.89 -6.24
C ARG A 22 -29.69 0.05 -5.45
N GLU A 23 -30.27 0.96 -4.67
CA GLU A 23 -29.54 1.98 -3.90
C GLU A 23 -28.49 1.40 -2.94
N ASP A 24 -28.71 0.20 -2.41
CA ASP A 24 -27.78 -0.47 -1.49
C ASP A 24 -26.49 -0.95 -2.17
N ASP A 25 -26.50 -1.08 -3.51
CA ASP A 25 -25.34 -1.48 -4.30
C ASP A 25 -24.42 -0.29 -4.66
N LEU A 26 -24.79 0.94 -4.27
CA LEU A 26 -24.02 2.14 -4.57
C LEU A 26 -23.00 2.46 -3.47
N LEU A 27 -21.72 2.46 -3.84
CA LEU A 27 -20.62 2.94 -3.00
C LEU A 27 -19.98 4.19 -3.61
N LEU A 28 -19.64 5.17 -2.77
CA LEU A 28 -19.02 6.43 -3.16
C LEU A 28 -17.66 6.59 -2.48
N ILE A 29 -16.59 6.71 -3.27
CA ILE A 29 -15.30 7.22 -2.79
C ILE A 29 -15.17 8.67 -3.26
N ASN A 30 -15.27 9.61 -2.32
CA ASN A 30 -15.23 11.04 -2.63
C ASN A 30 -13.87 11.65 -2.25
N PHE A 31 -13.11 12.08 -3.27
CA PHE A 31 -11.85 12.82 -3.09
C PHE A 31 -12.06 14.35 -2.99
N MET A 32 -13.27 14.84 -3.27
CA MET A 32 -13.63 16.26 -3.16
C MET A 32 -14.16 16.56 -1.75
N THR A 33 -13.30 16.48 -0.74
CA THR A 33 -13.65 16.74 0.66
C THR A 33 -13.47 18.20 1.08
N GLY A 34 -13.23 19.10 0.13
CA GLY A 34 -13.21 20.55 0.36
C GLY A 34 -12.05 21.02 1.26
N ALA A 35 -10.88 20.40 1.14
CA ALA A 35 -9.67 20.70 1.93
C ALA A 35 -9.88 20.62 3.46
N ARG A 36 -10.86 19.82 3.92
CA ARG A 36 -11.08 19.55 5.33
C ARG A 36 -10.25 18.36 5.77
N ASP A 37 -9.44 18.57 6.80
CA ASP A 37 -8.75 17.48 7.50
C ASP A 37 -9.76 16.70 8.35
N ILE A 38 -9.95 15.43 8.01
CA ILE A 38 -10.85 14.53 8.72
C ILE A 38 -10.06 13.90 9.87
N ILE A 39 -10.21 14.45 11.07
CA ILE A 39 -9.57 13.95 12.29
C ILE A 39 -10.66 13.59 13.29
N GLY A 40 -10.63 12.34 13.77
CA GLY A 40 -11.59 11.84 14.76
C GLY A 40 -13.01 11.66 14.24
N PRO A 41 -13.99 11.53 15.16
CA PRO A 41 -15.39 11.27 14.82
C PRO A 41 -15.98 12.39 13.95
N GLN A 42 -16.77 12.01 12.94
CA GLN A 42 -17.46 12.96 12.06
C GLN A 42 -18.96 12.88 12.30
N GLU A 43 -19.64 14.04 12.32
CA GLU A 43 -21.09 14.10 12.47
C GLU A 43 -21.82 13.44 11.29
N LYS A 44 -21.24 13.54 10.09
CA LYS A 44 -21.81 12.99 8.85
C LYS A 44 -20.74 12.24 8.05
N ARG A 45 -21.11 11.08 7.50
CA ARG A 45 -20.22 10.31 6.62
C ARG A 45 -20.17 10.98 5.24
N LEU A 46 -18.97 11.38 4.83
CA LEU A 46 -18.73 12.05 3.54
C LEU A 46 -18.40 11.08 2.40
N SER A 47 -17.87 9.89 2.72
CA SER A 47 -17.38 8.90 1.75
C SER A 47 -17.38 7.50 2.35
N ASN A 48 -17.44 6.48 1.49
CA ASN A 48 -16.99 5.13 1.82
C ASN A 48 -15.47 5.10 1.93
N THR A 49 -14.96 4.05 2.60
CA THR A 49 -13.52 3.80 2.79
C THR A 49 -13.08 2.70 1.83
N MET A 50 -11.88 2.82 1.28
CA MET A 50 -11.27 1.78 0.46
C MET A 50 -9.80 1.64 0.82
N ASN A 51 -9.38 0.44 1.22
CA ASN A 51 -7.98 0.10 1.39
C ASN A 51 -7.62 -1.04 0.42
N PRO A 52 -6.89 -0.75 -0.68
CA PRO A 52 -6.54 -1.78 -1.65
C PRO A 52 -5.45 -2.73 -1.15
N PHE A 53 -4.74 -2.40 -0.06
CA PHE A 53 -3.66 -3.22 0.51
C PHE A 53 -4.15 -4.28 1.50
N ALA A 54 -5.38 -4.14 1.97
CA ALA A 54 -5.98 -5.08 2.92
C ALA A 54 -6.11 -6.50 2.33
N ASN A 55 -6.44 -6.59 1.04
CA ASN A 55 -6.66 -7.84 0.34
C ASN A 55 -5.87 -7.89 -0.96
N GLY A 56 -5.33 -9.05 -1.30
CA GLY A 56 -4.60 -9.26 -2.55
C GLY A 56 -3.26 -9.95 -2.34
N SER A 57 -2.70 -10.47 -3.42
CA SER A 57 -1.38 -11.12 -3.42
C SER A 57 -0.25 -10.09 -3.37
N SER A 58 0.92 -10.50 -2.88
CA SER A 58 2.12 -9.66 -2.86
C SER A 58 2.45 -9.09 -4.25
N SER A 59 2.28 -9.87 -5.32
CA SER A 59 2.53 -9.41 -6.69
C SER A 59 1.53 -8.34 -7.13
N MET A 60 0.24 -8.53 -6.85
CA MET A 60 -0.79 -7.54 -7.19
C MET A 60 -0.55 -6.21 -6.46
N LEU A 61 -0.23 -6.28 -5.16
CA LEU A 61 0.03 -5.08 -4.36
C LEU A 61 1.32 -4.39 -4.78
N SER A 62 2.37 -5.14 -5.14
CA SER A 62 3.61 -4.57 -5.67
C SER A 62 3.35 -3.82 -6.97
N GLN A 63 2.60 -4.41 -7.90
CA GLN A 63 2.24 -3.76 -9.16
C GLN A 63 1.39 -2.50 -8.94
N LEU A 64 0.50 -2.49 -7.94
CA LEU A 64 -0.23 -1.28 -7.57
C LEU A 64 0.72 -0.18 -7.11
N VAL A 65 1.70 -0.47 -6.25
CA VAL A 65 2.70 0.53 -5.82
C VAL A 65 3.58 0.98 -6.98
N ILE A 66 4.03 0.06 -7.83
CA ILE A 66 4.86 0.37 -9.00
C ILE A 66 4.08 1.25 -9.99
N SER A 67 2.78 1.03 -10.17
CA SER A 67 1.94 1.87 -11.04
C SER A 67 1.79 3.31 -10.56
N LEU A 68 2.04 3.56 -9.27
CA LEU A 68 2.06 4.90 -8.68
C LEU A 68 3.44 5.57 -8.80
N MET A 69 4.47 4.84 -9.23
CA MET A 69 5.80 5.42 -9.46
C MET A 69 5.81 6.18 -10.78
N ASP A 70 6.52 7.32 -10.79
CA ASP A 70 6.56 8.19 -11.96
C ASP A 70 7.17 7.50 -13.20
N ALA A 71 6.70 7.91 -14.37
CA ALA A 71 7.32 7.53 -15.62
C ALA A 71 8.67 8.27 -15.71
N SER A 72 9.77 7.53 -15.85
CA SER A 72 11.09 8.13 -15.95
C SER A 72 11.17 8.99 -17.20
N SER A 73 11.50 10.27 -17.03
CA SER A 73 11.93 11.13 -18.13
C SER A 73 13.15 10.51 -18.82
N ASP A 74 13.22 10.64 -20.15
CA ASP A 74 14.14 10.10 -21.18
C ASP A 74 15.68 10.12 -20.93
N LYS A 75 16.16 10.19 -19.68
CA LYS A 75 17.58 10.16 -19.32
C LYS A 75 17.96 8.80 -18.74
N SER A 76 18.82 8.10 -19.48
CA SER A 76 19.40 6.77 -19.23
C SER A 76 19.83 6.46 -17.77
N SER A 77 20.16 7.45 -16.95
CA SER A 77 20.56 7.25 -15.54
C SER A 77 19.37 7.02 -14.57
N GLY A 78 18.19 7.57 -14.87
CA GLY A 78 17.01 7.44 -14.00
C GLY A 78 16.43 6.02 -13.96
N ASP A 79 16.64 5.26 -15.02
CA ASP A 79 16.04 3.93 -15.22
C ASP A 79 16.63 2.88 -14.28
N MET A 80 17.93 3.00 -13.92
CA MET A 80 18.57 2.09 -12.96
C MET A 80 17.99 2.26 -11.55
N TRP A 81 17.82 3.49 -11.08
CA TRP A 81 17.27 3.77 -9.75
C TRP A 81 15.81 3.34 -9.64
N LYS A 82 15.05 3.50 -10.73
CA LYS A 82 13.69 2.98 -10.84
C LYS A 82 13.67 1.46 -10.77
N GLY A 83 14.52 0.77 -11.53
CA GLY A 83 14.65 -0.69 -11.49
C GLY A 83 14.95 -1.21 -10.08
N ARG A 84 15.85 -0.55 -9.36
CA ARG A 84 16.16 -0.88 -7.96
C ARG A 84 14.97 -0.64 -7.02
N ALA A 85 14.23 0.45 -7.19
CA ALA A 85 13.05 0.72 -6.38
C ALA A 85 11.91 -0.28 -6.66
N MET A 86 11.71 -0.70 -7.92
CA MET A 86 10.74 -1.75 -8.25
C MET A 86 11.12 -3.09 -7.59
N ALA A 87 12.38 -3.50 -7.71
CA ALA A 87 12.88 -4.73 -7.09
C ALA A 87 12.75 -4.70 -5.56
N PHE A 88 13.01 -3.54 -4.95
CA PHE A 88 12.80 -3.32 -3.52
C PHE A 88 11.35 -3.52 -3.11
N VAL A 89 10.41 -2.85 -3.80
CA VAL A 89 8.99 -2.93 -3.49
C VAL A 89 8.49 -4.36 -3.64
N GLU A 90 8.88 -5.08 -4.69
CA GLU A 90 8.51 -6.49 -4.87
C GLU A 90 9.06 -7.40 -3.77
N ALA A 91 10.27 -7.12 -3.29
CA ALA A 91 10.90 -7.88 -2.22
C ALA A 91 10.20 -7.64 -0.87
N ILE A 92 10.01 -6.38 -0.48
CA ILE A 92 9.41 -6.05 0.82
C ILE A 92 7.93 -6.43 0.88
N MET A 93 7.19 -6.30 -0.23
CA MET A 93 5.76 -6.62 -0.25
C MET A 93 5.49 -8.11 0.02
N LYS A 94 6.42 -9.01 -0.35
CA LYS A 94 6.32 -10.44 0.01
C LYS A 94 6.33 -10.65 1.51
N VAL A 95 7.26 -10.00 2.22
CA VAL A 95 7.37 -10.07 3.69
C VAL A 95 6.13 -9.47 4.35
N LEU A 96 5.74 -8.25 3.92
CA LEU A 96 4.61 -7.53 4.51
C LEU A 96 3.28 -8.27 4.32
N VAL A 97 3.05 -8.92 3.17
CA VAL A 97 1.83 -9.69 2.93
C VAL A 97 1.77 -10.94 3.80
N VAL A 98 2.88 -11.66 4.00
CA VAL A 98 2.91 -12.81 4.92
C VAL A 98 2.62 -12.37 6.35
N MET A 99 3.18 -11.24 6.79
CA MET A 99 2.90 -10.69 8.13
C MET A 99 1.46 -10.20 8.28
N ARG A 100 0.87 -9.64 7.21
CA ARG A 100 -0.55 -9.28 7.15
C ARG A 100 -1.44 -10.52 7.28
N ASP A 101 -1.15 -11.56 6.50
CA ASP A 101 -1.97 -12.78 6.44
C ASP A 101 -1.86 -13.61 7.73
N ALA A 102 -0.72 -13.52 8.43
CA ALA A 102 -0.54 -14.05 9.78
C ALA A 102 -1.23 -13.21 10.89
N GLY A 103 -1.82 -12.06 10.53
CA GLY A 103 -2.51 -11.18 11.48
C GLY A 103 -1.59 -10.33 12.36
N HIS A 104 -0.30 -10.21 12.01
CA HIS A 104 0.67 -9.48 12.79
C HIS A 104 0.65 -7.96 12.54
N ILE A 105 0.21 -7.55 11.35
CA ILE A 105 0.05 -6.14 10.96
C ILE A 105 -1.23 -5.92 10.15
N LEU A 106 -1.72 -4.68 10.18
CA LEU A 106 -2.73 -4.21 9.24
C LEU A 106 -2.02 -3.44 8.12
N LEU A 107 -2.22 -3.88 6.88
CA LEU A 107 -1.51 -3.31 5.74
C LEU A 107 -2.28 -2.11 5.17
N ASP A 108 -1.69 -0.92 5.24
CA ASP A 108 -2.14 0.30 4.58
C ASP A 108 -0.95 1.06 3.99
N ALA A 109 -1.22 2.15 3.26
CA ALA A 109 -0.17 2.93 2.60
C ALA A 109 0.84 3.53 3.61
N ASN A 110 0.40 3.89 4.82
CA ASN A 110 1.28 4.47 5.83
C ASN A 110 2.19 3.40 6.45
N THR A 111 1.65 2.22 6.75
CA THR A 111 2.42 1.08 7.24
C THR A 111 3.49 0.71 6.24
N ILE A 112 3.15 0.53 4.96
CA ILE A 112 4.14 0.24 3.90
C ILE A 112 5.25 1.30 3.88
N ARG A 113 4.90 2.59 3.95
CA ARG A 113 5.88 3.68 3.99
C ARG A 113 6.81 3.59 5.21
N ASN A 114 6.28 3.27 6.39
CA ASN A 114 7.09 3.11 7.60
C ASN A 114 8.13 1.98 7.45
N TYR A 115 7.77 0.91 6.73
CA TYR A 115 8.68 -0.21 6.47
C TYR A 115 9.73 0.06 5.38
N PHE A 116 9.71 1.20 4.69
CA PHE A 116 10.78 1.57 3.75
C PHE A 116 12.06 2.06 4.46
N GLN A 117 12.04 2.24 5.77
CA GLN A 117 13.20 2.67 6.54
C GLN A 117 14.25 1.57 6.65
N LEU A 118 15.52 1.95 6.48
CA LEU A 118 16.66 1.02 6.51
C LEU A 118 16.75 0.24 7.83
N GLU A 119 16.54 0.89 8.97
CA GLU A 119 16.58 0.24 10.29
C GLU A 119 15.64 -0.98 10.39
N ARG A 120 14.43 -0.87 9.81
CA ARG A 120 13.49 -2.00 9.78
C ARG A 120 13.94 -3.09 8.81
N LEU A 121 14.55 -2.71 7.69
CA LEU A 121 15.09 -3.66 6.71
C LEU A 121 16.25 -4.46 7.29
N GLU A 122 17.18 -3.80 7.96
CA GLU A 122 18.32 -4.43 8.63
C GLU A 122 17.85 -5.40 9.71
N ALA A 123 16.92 -5.00 10.57
CA ALA A 123 16.36 -5.88 11.59
C ALA A 123 15.68 -7.12 10.97
N MET A 124 14.97 -6.96 9.83
CA MET A 124 14.32 -8.08 9.16
C MET A 124 15.31 -9.06 8.50
N VAL A 125 16.41 -8.55 7.93
CA VAL A 125 17.38 -9.37 7.19
C VAL A 125 18.46 -9.96 8.10
N MET A 126 19.07 -9.14 8.96
CA MET A 126 20.21 -9.52 9.79
C MET A 126 19.76 -10.19 11.08
N ASP A 127 18.86 -9.54 11.83
CA ASP A 127 18.41 -10.05 13.13
C ASP A 127 17.25 -11.05 13.00
N LYS A 128 16.66 -11.16 11.79
CA LYS A 128 15.44 -11.95 11.52
C LYS A 128 14.30 -11.57 12.46
N ILE A 129 14.17 -10.28 12.75
CA ILE A 129 13.14 -9.74 13.62
C ILE A 129 12.26 -8.77 12.83
N PHE A 130 10.95 -8.96 12.94
CA PHE A 130 9.95 -8.07 12.39
C PHE A 130 9.53 -7.05 13.44
N ILE A 131 10.07 -5.83 13.33
CA ILE A 131 9.73 -4.71 14.21
C ILE A 131 8.32 -4.21 13.89
N ARG A 132 7.48 -4.06 14.91
CA ARG A 132 6.13 -3.51 14.80
C ARG A 132 5.99 -2.19 15.54
N ASP A 133 5.14 -1.33 15.02
CA ASP A 133 4.84 -0.05 15.65
C ASP A 133 4.10 -0.26 16.98
N LYS A 134 4.73 0.15 18.08
CA LYS A 134 4.16 0.13 19.45
C LYS A 134 3.74 -1.27 19.93
N GLN A 135 4.35 -2.32 19.39
CA GLN A 135 4.06 -3.72 19.74
C GLN A 135 5.38 -4.51 19.82
N ASP A 136 5.30 -5.69 20.44
CA ASP A 136 6.44 -6.60 20.51
C ASP A 136 6.89 -7.05 19.12
N ALA A 137 8.19 -7.15 18.96
CA ALA A 137 8.79 -7.64 17.73
C ALA A 137 8.54 -9.15 17.58
N ILE A 138 8.45 -9.63 16.34
CA ILE A 138 8.17 -11.03 16.02
C ILE A 138 9.39 -11.66 15.36
N SER A 139 9.72 -12.89 15.72
CA SER A 139 10.77 -13.64 15.04
C SER A 139 10.32 -14.10 13.65
N LEU A 140 11.17 -13.87 12.65
CA LEU A 140 11.00 -14.30 11.26
C LEU A 140 11.58 -15.69 10.99
N GLU A 141 12.12 -16.39 12.00
CA GLU A 141 12.74 -17.71 11.82
C GLU A 141 11.77 -18.78 11.30
N GLY A 142 10.47 -18.64 11.58
CA GLY A 142 9.43 -19.54 11.07
C GLY A 142 8.94 -19.22 9.65
N VAL A 143 9.41 -18.13 9.04
CA VAL A 143 8.97 -17.70 7.71
C VAL A 143 9.77 -18.44 6.63
N PRO A 144 9.12 -18.97 5.57
CA PRO A 144 9.83 -19.63 4.48
C PRO A 144 10.91 -18.75 3.84
N THR A 145 12.08 -19.33 3.54
CA THR A 145 13.22 -18.59 2.98
C THR A 145 12.87 -17.91 1.65
N VAL A 146 11.98 -18.50 0.86
CA VAL A 146 11.47 -17.95 -0.41
C VAL A 146 10.89 -16.52 -0.26
N VAL A 147 10.40 -16.17 0.93
CA VAL A 147 9.85 -14.85 1.24
C VAL A 147 10.95 -13.86 1.64
N LEU A 148 11.99 -14.33 2.32
CA LEU A 148 13.09 -13.52 2.88
C LEU A 148 14.27 -13.35 1.90
N GLU A 149 14.50 -14.32 1.01
CA GLU A 149 15.57 -14.30 0.02
C GLU A 149 15.56 -13.06 -0.88
N PRO A 150 14.41 -12.60 -1.43
CA PRO A 150 14.38 -11.41 -2.29
C PRO A 150 14.88 -10.15 -1.58
N ILE A 151 14.49 -9.94 -0.32
CA ILE A 151 14.86 -8.75 0.44
C ILE A 151 16.31 -8.82 0.92
N THR A 152 16.78 -10.02 1.25
CA THR A 152 18.17 -10.31 1.59
C THR A 152 19.09 -10.02 0.41
N ASN A 153 18.74 -10.55 -0.78
CA ASN A 153 19.49 -10.32 -2.01
C ASN A 153 19.46 -8.84 -2.42
N TYR A 154 18.35 -8.14 -2.17
CA TYR A 154 18.28 -6.71 -2.43
C TYR A 154 19.30 -5.94 -1.57
N LEU A 155 19.32 -6.20 -0.25
CA LEU A 155 20.20 -5.54 0.72
C LEU A 155 21.69 -5.76 0.39
N PHE A 156 22.10 -7.01 0.10
CA PHE A 156 23.49 -7.32 -0.26
C PHE A 156 23.94 -6.73 -1.61
N ASN A 157 23.02 -6.36 -2.49
CA ASN A 157 23.33 -5.73 -3.77
C ASN A 157 23.32 -4.19 -3.71
N LEU A 158 23.10 -3.60 -2.53
CA LEU A 158 23.22 -2.16 -2.34
C LEU A 158 24.71 -1.76 -2.30
N PRO A 159 25.14 -0.80 -3.14
CA PRO A 159 26.49 -0.26 -3.04
C PRO A 159 26.72 0.40 -1.68
N GLY A 160 27.73 -0.07 -0.93
CA GLY A 160 28.09 0.50 0.38
C GLY A 160 27.40 -0.14 1.59
N TYR A 161 26.64 -1.22 1.37
CA TYR A 161 26.21 -2.16 2.41
C TYR A 161 27.13 -3.39 2.39
#